data_AF-A0A1Q7EKB6-F1
#
_entry.id   AF-A0A1Q7EKB6-F1
#
_cell.length_a   1.000
_cell.length_b   1.000
_cell.length_c   1.000
_cell.angle_alpha   90.00
_cell.angle_beta   90.00
_cell.angle_gamma   90.00
#
_symmetry.space_group_name_H-M   'P 1'
#
loop_
_entity.id
_entity.type
_entity.pdbx_description
1 polymer ?
#
loop_
_entity_poly.entity_id
_entity_poly.type
_entity_poly.pdbx_seq_one_letter_code
_entity_poly.pdbx_strand_id
1 'polypeptide(L)'
;MRRSLTLALGVFIRQWLAFAAAPSPANFHALGLAAWERRDDVEALRQWSHGVALQPDNPPLHYRRATALGRLGQPQATADA
;
A
#
# COMPACT_ATOMS: atom_id res chain seq x y z
N MET A 1 14.31 43.05 13.27
CA MET A 1 14.84 41.88 12.51
C MET A 1 14.96 40.60 13.36
N ARG A 2 13.98 40.25 14.22
CA ARG A 2 14.05 39.05 15.10
C ARG A 2 12.85 38.08 14.97
N ARG A 3 11.80 38.47 14.24
CA ARG A 3 10.55 37.69 14.10
C ARG A 3 10.50 36.79 12.87
N SER A 4 11.33 37.06 11.87
CA SER A 4 11.42 36.30 10.62
C SER A 4 12.23 35.00 10.77
N LEU A 5 13.11 34.91 11.78
CA LEU A 5 14.00 33.77 11.99
C LEU A 5 13.30 32.54 12.59
N THR A 6 12.27 32.74 13.42
CA THR A 6 11.47 31.66 14.02
C THR A 6 10.49 31.02 13.04
N LEU A 7 10.00 31.77 12.06
CA LEU A 7 9.07 31.25 11.05
C LEU A 7 9.78 30.33 10.04
N ALA A 8 11.02 30.65 9.67
CA ALA A 8 11.80 29.82 8.76
C ALA A 8 12.09 28.43 9.36
N LEU A 9 12.47 28.37 10.65
CA LEU A 9 12.79 27.11 11.33
C LEU A 9 11.57 26.17 11.45
N GLY A 10 10.38 26.72 11.71
CA GLY A 10 9.14 25.94 11.85
C GLY A 10 8.64 25.34 10.53
N VAL A 11 8.89 26.01 9.41
CA VAL A 11 8.55 25.49 8.07
C VAL A 11 9.47 24.34 7.68
N PHE A 12 10.75 24.40 8.03
CA PHE A 12 11.70 23.30 7.79
C PHE A 12 11.32 22.03 8.57
N ILE A 13 10.93 22.15 9.85
CA ILE A 13 10.47 20.99 10.64
C ILE A 13 9.20 20.38 10.03
N ARG A 14 8.25 21.23 9.57
CA ARG A 14 7.03 20.77 8.91
C ARG A 14 7.33 20.05 7.57
N GLN A 15 8.31 20.53 6.82
CA GLN A 15 8.68 19.98 5.52
C GLN A 15 9.45 18.65 5.65
N TRP A 16 10.22 18.46 6.72
CA TRP A 16 10.93 17.20 6.99
C TRP A 16 10.01 16.07 7.47
N LEU A 17 8.93 16.36 8.22
CA LEU A 17 7.95 15.34 8.62
C LEU A 17 7.10 14.80 7.45
N ALA A 18 6.87 15.60 6.42
CA ALA A 18 6.08 15.17 5.26
C ALA A 18 6.78 14.06 4.44
N PHE A 19 8.12 14.01 4.48
CA PHE A 19 8.90 12.97 3.79
C PHE A 19 8.80 11.59 4.48
N ALA A 20 8.50 11.55 5.78
CA ALA A 20 8.37 10.31 6.54
C ALA A 20 7.05 9.55 6.29
N ALA A 21 6.07 10.18 5.63
CA ALA A 21 4.75 9.61 5.37
C ALA A 21 4.56 9.12 3.92
N ALA A 22 5.62 9.04 3.12
CA ALA A 22 5.54 8.35 1.84
C ALA A 22 5.21 6.87 2.13
N PRO A 23 4.09 6.33 1.62
CA PRO A 23 3.72 4.94 1.86
C PRO A 23 4.83 4.05 1.32
N SER A 24 5.59 3.45 2.24
CA SER A 24 6.67 2.55 1.88
C SER A 24 6.08 1.28 1.25
N PRO A 25 6.84 0.54 0.43
CA PRO A 25 6.35 -0.71 -0.16
C PRO A 25 5.86 -1.75 0.87
N ALA A 26 6.42 -1.73 2.08
CA ALA A 26 5.94 -2.52 3.22
C ALA A 26 4.48 -2.16 3.61
N ASN A 27 4.09 -0.89 3.43
CA ASN A 27 2.73 -0.42 3.68
C ASN A 27 1.72 -1.07 2.72
N PHE A 28 2.07 -1.22 1.43
CA PHE A 28 1.20 -1.89 0.45
C PHE A 28 1.01 -3.39 0.73
N HIS A 29 2.07 -4.06 1.20
CA HIS A 29 1.97 -5.44 1.66
C HIS A 29 0.96 -5.60 2.81
N ALA A 30 1.06 -4.74 3.83
CA ALA A 30 0.18 -4.77 5.00
C ALA A 30 -1.27 -4.38 4.66
N LEU A 31 -1.47 -3.34 3.85
CA LEU A 31 -2.81 -2.92 3.41
C LEU A 31 -3.50 -4.01 2.59
N GLY A 32 -2.77 -4.64 1.65
CA GLY A 32 -3.33 -5.76 0.89
C GLY A 32 -3.62 -6.98 1.77
N LEU A 33 -2.81 -7.24 2.80
CA LEU A 33 -3.10 -8.30 3.77
C LEU A 33 -4.37 -8.01 4.58
N ALA A 34 -4.57 -6.78 5.04
CA ALA A 34 -5.78 -6.39 5.75
C ALA A 34 -7.03 -6.50 4.86
N ALA A 35 -6.94 -6.16 3.57
CA ALA A 35 -8.03 -6.37 2.62
C ALA A 35 -8.32 -7.86 2.38
N TRP A 36 -7.26 -8.67 2.26
CA TRP A 36 -7.35 -10.12 2.08
C TRP A 36 -8.06 -10.82 3.25
N GLU A 37 -7.74 -10.43 4.49
CA GLU A 37 -8.40 -10.93 5.70
C GLU A 37 -9.89 -10.59 5.73
N ARG A 38 -10.27 -9.42 5.18
CA ARG A 38 -11.67 -9.02 4.98
C ARG A 38 -12.35 -9.71 3.78
N ARG A 39 -11.66 -10.63 3.09
CA ARG A 39 -12.12 -11.30 1.86
C ARG A 39 -12.39 -10.33 0.71
N ASP A 40 -11.88 -9.11 0.79
CA ASP A 40 -11.91 -8.14 -0.30
C ASP A 40 -10.72 -8.39 -1.23
N ASP A 41 -10.88 -9.43 -2.05
CA ASP A 41 -9.82 -9.91 -2.93
C ASP A 41 -9.47 -8.87 -4.03
N VAL A 42 -10.43 -8.00 -4.38
CA VAL A 42 -10.24 -6.91 -5.34
C VAL A 42 -9.32 -5.83 -4.77
N GLU A 43 -9.61 -5.35 -3.55
CA GLU A 43 -8.76 -4.35 -2.89
C GLU A 43 -7.38 -4.93 -2.54
N ALA A 44 -7.32 -6.20 -2.12
CA ALA A 44 -6.05 -6.89 -1.88
C ALA A 44 -5.18 -6.93 -3.15
N LEU A 45 -5.78 -7.29 -4.29
CA LEU A 45 -5.11 -7.28 -5.59
C LEU A 45 -4.60 -5.88 -5.95
N ARG A 46 -5.41 -4.85 -5.75
CA ARG A 46 -5.06 -3.47 -6.06
C ARG A 46 -3.84 -3.02 -5.25
N GLN A 47 -3.86 -3.23 -3.94
CA GLN A 47 -2.77 -2.84 -3.03
C GLN A 47 -1.47 -3.57 -3.36
N TRP A 48 -1.51 -4.88 -3.55
CA TRP A 48 -0.30 -5.64 -3.92
C TRP A 48 0.20 -5.32 -5.32
N SER A 49 -0.68 -4.98 -6.27
CA SER A 49 -0.26 -4.51 -7.61
C SER A 49 0.47 -3.17 -7.54
N HIS A 50 0.02 -2.24 -6.70
CA HIS A 50 0.77 -1.01 -6.43
C HIS A 50 2.13 -1.31 -5.77
N GLY A 51 2.18 -2.24 -4.81
CA GLY A 51 3.42 -2.70 -4.22
C GLY A 51 4.40 -3.25 -5.25
N VAL A 52 3.95 -4.11 -6.18
CA VAL A 52 4.77 -4.67 -7.26
C VAL A 52 5.27 -3.56 -8.19
N ALA A 53 4.47 -2.55 -8.50
CA ALA A 53 4.90 -1.43 -9.33
C ALA A 53 6.04 -0.61 -8.69
N LEU A 54 6.08 -0.54 -7.35
CA LEU A 54 7.14 0.16 -6.60
C LEU A 54 8.38 -0.71 -6.34
N GLN A 55 8.19 -2.03 -6.19
CA GLN A 55 9.27 -3.00 -6.02
C GLN A 55 9.07 -4.18 -6.97
N PRO A 56 9.49 -4.03 -8.24
CA PRO A 56 9.31 -5.07 -9.25
C PRO A 56 10.07 -6.37 -8.92
N ASP A 57 11.12 -6.30 -8.10
CA ASP A 57 11.94 -7.46 -7.75
C ASP A 57 11.55 -8.09 -6.39
N ASN A 58 10.38 -7.78 -5.83
CA ASN A 58 9.92 -8.31 -4.54
C ASN A 58 9.09 -9.59 -4.72
N PRO A 59 9.64 -10.80 -4.43
CA PRO A 59 8.92 -12.05 -4.68
C PRO A 59 7.65 -12.23 -3.82
N PRO A 60 7.63 -11.86 -2.52
CA PRO A 60 6.40 -11.89 -1.73
C PRO A 60 5.22 -11.11 -2.33
N LEU A 61 5.48 -9.94 -2.91
CA LEU A 61 4.42 -9.12 -3.53
C LEU A 61 3.86 -9.77 -4.79
N HIS A 62 4.71 -10.40 -5.61
CA HIS A 62 4.26 -11.18 -6.76
C HIS A 62 3.43 -12.39 -6.36
N TYR A 63 3.87 -13.15 -5.36
CA TYR A 63 3.15 -14.30 -4.85
C TYR A 63 1.74 -13.91 -4.37
N ARG A 64 1.64 -12.85 -3.58
CA ARG A 64 0.36 -12.36 -3.07
C ARG A 64 -0.57 -11.85 -4.17
N ARG A 65 -0.03 -11.06 -5.12
CA ARG A 65 -0.77 -10.61 -6.31
C ARG A 65 -1.31 -11.79 -7.12
N ALA A 66 -0.48 -12.82 -7.36
CA ALA A 66 -0.90 -14.02 -8.08
C ALA A 66 -2.00 -14.78 -7.31
N THR A 67 -1.89 -14.86 -5.99
CA THR A 67 -2.90 -15.53 -5.16
C THR A 67 -4.25 -14.78 -5.20
N ALA A 68 -4.23 -13.45 -5.18
CA ALA A 68 -5.43 -12.64 -5.37
C ALA A 68 -6.06 -12.79 -6.75
N LEU A 69 -5.25 -12.80 -7.81
CA LEU A 69 -5.74 -13.12 -9.15
C LEU A 69 -6.34 -14.53 -9.22
N GLY A 70 -5.74 -15.50 -8.53
CA GLY A 70 -6.28 -16.86 -8.44
C GLY A 70 -7.66 -16.91 -7.79
N ARG A 71 -7.89 -16.20 -6.68
CA ARG A 71 -9.20 -16.15 -6.02
C ARG A 71 -10.27 -15.41 -6.82
N LEU A 72 -9.89 -14.36 -7.53
CA LEU A 72 -10.82 -13.60 -8.39
C LEU A 72 -11.12 -14.32 -9.72
N GLY A 73 -10.14 -15.06 -10.24
CA GLY A 73 -10.24 -15.83 -11.49
C GLY A 73 -10.81 -17.23 -11.30
N GLN A 74 -10.87 -17.73 -10.06
CA GLN A 74 -11.76 -18.84 -9.74
C GLN A 74 -13.19 -18.30 -9.87
N PRO A 75 -14.01 -18.80 -10.82
CA PRO A 75 -15.45 -18.55 -10.74
C PRO A 75 -15.83 -19.00 -9.33
N GLN A 76 -16.51 -18.14 -8.58
CA GLN A 76 -17.02 -18.51 -7.27
C GLN A 76 -17.89 -19.75 -7.48
N ALA A 77 -17.30 -20.93 -7.33
CA ALA A 77 -18.05 -22.16 -7.22
C ALA A 77 -18.95 -21.91 -6.03
N THR A 78 -20.25 -21.84 -6.31
CA THR A 78 -21.38 -21.46 -5.43
C THR A 78 -21.69 -19.97 -5.28
N ALA A 79 -22.31 -19.39 -6.32
CA ALA A 79 -23.54 -18.62 -6.15
C ALA A 79 -24.79 -19.51 -6.42
N ASP A 80 -24.65 -20.81 -6.14
CA ASP A 80 -25.75 -21.78 -6.02
C ASP A 80 -25.89 -22.13 -4.53
N ALA A 81 -26.86 -21.49 -3.88
CA ALA A 81 -27.68 -21.98 -2.76
C ALA A 81 -28.83 -20.98 -2.51
#